data_AF-A0A9W9VJD7-F1
#
_entry.id   AF-A0A9W9VJD7-F1
#
_cell.length_a   1.000
_cell.length_b   1.000
_cell.length_c   1.000
_cell.angle_alpha   90.00
_cell.angle_beta   90.00
_cell.angle_gamma   90.00
#
_symmetry.space_group_name_H-M   'P 1'
#
loop_
_entity.id
_entity.type
_entity.pdbx_description
1 polymer ?
#
loop_
_entity_poly.entity_id
_entity_poly.type
_entity_poly.pdbx_seq_one_letter_code
_entity_poly.pdbx_strand_id
1 'polypeptide(L)'
;MQESIIAYLVGIANLSAAALDAQLVLSPIAEVTSVSPPHGDHSIDGRILAAIKNYGDPVAAYVSLQSEDIRAETEAVLAEPRLLQIMSAAKPEWMTKGDKMRLRRNGTNFMDITEHEEFYAEQVHDAATEKPSELSGEHSR
;
A
#
# COMPACT_ATOMS: atom_id res chain seq x y z
N MET A 1 44.37 17.27 15.54
CA MET A 1 43.82 18.06 16.66
C MET A 1 43.84 19.52 16.28
N GLN A 2 42.71 20.05 15.81
CA GLN A 2 42.38 21.45 16.02
C GLN A 2 40.85 21.56 15.94
N GLU A 3 40.26 21.58 17.12
CA GLU A 3 38.87 21.87 17.40
C GLU A 3 38.55 23.30 16.96
N SER A 4 37.48 23.50 16.20
CA SER A 4 36.87 24.81 16.01
C SER A 4 35.36 24.68 16.15
N ILE A 5 34.94 24.85 17.40
CA ILE A 5 33.56 25.13 17.82
C ILE A 5 33.28 26.60 17.48
N ILE A 6 32.28 26.87 16.64
CA ILE A 6 31.59 28.18 16.62
C ILE A 6 30.09 27.96 16.56
N ALA A 7 29.42 28.68 17.45
CA ALA A 7 28.07 28.51 17.93
C ALA A 7 26.96 28.88 16.92
N TYR A 8 25.93 28.04 16.95
CA TYR A 8 24.50 28.36 17.05
C TYR A 8 24.08 29.82 16.79
N LEU A 9 23.34 30.03 15.71
CA LEU A 9 22.38 31.14 15.61
C LEU A 9 20.98 30.56 15.41
N VAL A 10 20.19 30.65 16.48
CA VAL A 10 18.74 30.53 16.48
C VAL A 10 18.18 31.69 15.67
N GLY A 11 17.51 31.36 14.56
CA GLY A 11 16.65 32.27 13.83
C GLY A 11 15.29 31.62 13.65
N ILE A 12 14.44 31.67 14.68
CA ILE A 12 13.03 31.28 14.54
C ILE A 12 12.32 32.46 13.88
N ALA A 13 12.15 32.39 12.56
CA ALA A 13 11.14 33.17 11.86
C ALA A 13 9.98 32.22 11.55
N ASN A 14 9.01 32.18 12.46
CA ASN A 14 7.68 31.67 12.18
C ASN A 14 7.02 32.59 11.15
N LEU A 15 7.26 32.34 9.86
CA LEU A 15 6.37 32.85 8.83
C LEU A 15 5.27 31.83 8.61
N SER A 16 4.29 31.88 9.51
CA SER A 16 2.93 31.41 9.27
C SER A 16 2.39 32.17 8.05
N ALA A 17 2.71 31.68 6.86
CA ALA A 17 1.85 31.89 5.71
C ALA A 17 0.69 30.94 5.94
N ALA A 18 -0.34 31.44 6.62
CA ALA A 18 -1.68 30.90 6.52
C ALA A 18 -2.06 30.93 5.04
N ALA A 19 -1.69 29.88 4.31
CA ALA A 19 -2.29 29.56 3.04
C ALA A 19 -3.76 29.36 3.39
N LEU A 20 -4.55 30.39 3.11
CA LEU A 20 -6.00 30.34 3.09
C LEU A 20 -6.36 29.03 2.39
N ASP A 21 -6.91 28.11 3.18
CA ASP A 21 -7.43 26.82 2.74
C ASP A 21 -8.63 27.10 1.85
N ALA A 22 -8.35 27.52 0.62
CA ALA A 22 -9.32 27.65 -0.44
C ALA A 22 -9.64 26.24 -0.90
N GLN A 23 -10.52 25.57 -0.15
CA GLN A 23 -11.11 24.32 -0.59
C GLN A 23 -11.84 24.60 -1.91
N LEU A 24 -11.25 24.17 -3.02
CA LEU A 24 -11.82 24.28 -4.34
C LEU A 24 -12.99 23.29 -4.43
N VAL A 25 -14.17 23.75 -4.07
CA VAL A 25 -15.42 22.99 -4.24
C VAL A 25 -15.66 22.86 -5.74
N LEU A 26 -15.52 21.64 -6.27
CA LEU A 26 -15.90 21.32 -7.64
C LEU A 26 -17.39 21.61 -7.78
N SER A 27 -17.72 22.64 -8.56
CA SER A 27 -19.11 22.98 -8.85
C SER A 27 -19.77 21.80 -9.58
N PRO A 28 -21.06 21.53 -9.33
CA PRO A 28 -21.82 20.63 -10.19
C PRO A 28 -21.65 21.11 -11.63
N ILE A 29 -21.34 20.18 -12.54
CA ILE A 29 -21.29 20.46 -13.98
C ILE A 29 -22.68 21.01 -14.33
N ALA A 30 -22.79 22.32 -14.51
CA ALA A 30 -23.98 22.91 -15.09
C ALA A 30 -24.20 22.19 -16.42
N GLU A 31 -25.44 21.80 -16.72
CA GLU A 31 -25.79 21.17 -18.00
C GLU A 31 -25.39 22.12 -19.13
N VAL A 32 -24.15 21.98 -19.59
CA VAL A 32 -23.63 22.65 -20.77
C VAL A 32 -24.32 21.95 -21.91
N THR A 33 -25.34 22.63 -22.47
CA THR A 33 -25.87 22.40 -23.80
C THR A 33 -24.73 21.88 -24.68
N SER A 34 -24.84 20.63 -25.12
CA SER A 34 -23.83 19.80 -25.77
C SER A 34 -22.85 20.55 -26.69
N VAL A 35 -21.83 21.16 -26.11
CA VAL A 35 -20.57 21.42 -26.77
C VAL A 35 -19.63 20.51 -26.04
N SER A 36 -19.42 19.31 -26.61
CA SER A 36 -18.37 18.41 -26.15
C SER A 36 -17.12 19.28 -25.99
N PRO A 37 -16.51 19.36 -24.80
CA PRO A 37 -15.12 19.77 -24.71
C PRO A 37 -14.36 18.92 -25.74
N PRO A 38 -13.30 19.43 -26.40
CA PRO A 38 -12.38 18.54 -27.08
C PRO A 38 -11.79 17.63 -26.00
N HIS A 39 -12.48 16.52 -25.72
CA HIS A 39 -11.92 15.39 -25.00
C HIS A 39 -10.70 15.04 -25.83
N GLY A 40 -9.51 15.37 -25.33
CA GLY A 40 -8.27 14.98 -25.97
C GLY A 40 -8.39 13.49 -26.30
N ASP A 41 -7.96 13.10 -27.49
CA ASP A 41 -8.06 11.74 -27.97
C ASP A 41 -7.63 10.76 -26.87
N HIS A 42 -8.60 10.06 -26.27
CA HIS A 42 -8.37 9.06 -25.22
C HIS A 42 -7.89 7.77 -25.87
N SER A 43 -6.94 7.88 -26.80
CA SER A 43 -6.31 6.76 -27.46
C SER A 43 -5.42 6.07 -26.43
N ILE A 44 -5.81 4.85 -26.06
CA ILE A 44 -5.00 4.00 -25.19
C ILE A 44 -3.71 3.69 -25.95
N ASP A 45 -2.56 3.97 -25.32
CA ASP A 45 -1.25 3.64 -25.91
C ASP A 45 -1.23 2.15 -26.30
N GLY A 46 -0.90 1.88 -27.56
CA GLY A 46 -0.86 0.52 -28.11
C GLY A 46 0.07 -0.42 -27.33
N ARG A 47 1.10 0.12 -26.66
CA ARG A 47 2.00 -0.65 -25.78
C ARG A 47 1.27 -1.24 -24.58
N ILE A 48 0.31 -0.49 -24.00
CA ILE A 48 -0.50 -0.95 -22.87
C ILE A 48 -1.39 -2.12 -23.31
N LEU A 49 -2.05 -1.98 -24.46
CA LEU A 49 -2.88 -3.06 -25.02
C LEU A 49 -2.06 -4.30 -25.35
N ALA A 50 -0.86 -4.13 -25.92
CA ALA A 50 0.05 -5.23 -26.19
C ALA A 50 0.51 -5.94 -24.90
N ALA A 51 0.87 -5.19 -23.86
CA ALA A 51 1.26 -5.76 -22.57
C ALA A 51 0.12 -6.57 -21.93
N ILE A 52 -1.09 -6.03 -21.87
CA ILE A 52 -2.26 -6.74 -21.32
C ILE A 52 -2.56 -8.02 -22.12
N LYS A 53 -2.37 -7.99 -23.44
CA LYS A 53 -2.58 -9.18 -24.29
C LYS A 53 -1.50 -10.25 -24.08
N ASN A 54 -0.25 -9.84 -23.88
CA ASN A 54 0.89 -10.76 -23.82
C ASN A 54 1.14 -11.34 -22.43
N TYR A 55 0.69 -10.66 -21.37
CA TYR A 55 0.94 -11.06 -19.98
C TYR A 55 -0.37 -11.25 -19.22
N GLY A 56 -0.62 -12.48 -18.77
CA GLY A 56 -1.77 -12.79 -17.90
C GLY A 56 -1.57 -12.31 -16.44
N ASP A 57 -0.32 -12.16 -16.01
CA ASP A 57 0.02 -11.59 -14.71
C ASP A 57 0.13 -10.06 -14.82
N PRO A 58 -0.71 -9.29 -14.08
CA PRO A 58 -0.68 -7.83 -14.14
C PRO A 58 0.64 -7.22 -13.70
N VAL A 59 1.39 -7.89 -12.80
CA VAL A 59 2.69 -7.40 -12.35
C VAL A 59 3.72 -7.54 -13.46
N ALA A 60 3.73 -8.69 -14.16
CA ALA A 60 4.58 -8.89 -15.33
C ALA A 60 4.23 -7.91 -16.48
N ALA A 61 2.93 -7.66 -16.70
CA ALA A 61 2.48 -6.65 -17.66
C ALA A 61 3.04 -5.26 -17.29
N TYR A 62 2.94 -4.85 -16.04
CA TYR A 62 3.47 -3.57 -15.56
C TYR A 62 4.99 -3.46 -15.73
N VAL A 63 5.75 -4.51 -15.42
CA VAL A 63 7.20 -4.56 -15.62
C VAL A 63 7.56 -4.42 -17.11
N SER A 64 6.80 -5.06 -18.01
CA SER A 64 7.04 -4.98 -19.46
C SER A 64 6.80 -3.60 -20.07
N LEU A 65 6.04 -2.73 -19.37
CA LEU A 65 5.76 -1.37 -19.82
C LEU A 65 6.89 -0.39 -19.46
N GLN A 66 7.76 -0.77 -18.52
CA GLN A 66 8.86 0.09 -18.08
C GLN A 66 9.91 0.25 -19.19
N SER A 67 10.57 1.41 -19.22
CA SER A 67 11.78 1.56 -20.03
C SER A 67 12.92 0.75 -19.41
N GLU A 68 13.89 0.36 -20.24
CA GLU A 68 15.03 -0.44 -19.77
C GLU A 68 15.76 0.20 -18.59
N ASP A 69 15.89 1.54 -18.57
CA ASP A 69 16.60 2.28 -17.52
C ASP A 69 15.96 2.14 -16.13
N ILE A 70 14.62 2.01 -16.04
CA ILE A 70 13.89 1.95 -14.75
C ILE A 70 13.30 0.56 -14.46
N ARG A 71 13.43 -0.38 -15.40
CA ARG A 71 12.84 -1.72 -15.29
C ARG A 71 13.43 -2.49 -14.12
N ALA A 72 14.76 -2.46 -13.96
CA ALA A 72 15.45 -3.14 -12.86
C ALA A 72 15.05 -2.57 -11.49
N GLU A 73 14.93 -1.25 -11.38
CA GLU A 73 14.46 -0.59 -10.14
C GLU A 73 13.02 -0.97 -9.83
N THR A 74 12.17 -1.03 -10.85
CA THR A 74 10.76 -1.47 -10.71
C THR A 74 10.69 -2.91 -10.21
N GLU A 75 11.46 -3.81 -10.79
CA GLU A 75 11.55 -5.21 -10.36
C GLU A 75 12.05 -5.32 -8.91
N ALA A 76 13.06 -4.53 -8.52
CA ALA A 76 13.58 -4.50 -7.15
C ALA A 76 12.51 -4.04 -6.14
N VAL A 77 11.77 -2.97 -6.45
CA VAL A 77 10.66 -2.48 -5.61
C VAL A 77 9.56 -3.53 -5.48
N LEU A 78 9.24 -4.23 -6.56
CA LEU A 78 8.23 -5.30 -6.54
C LEU A 78 8.71 -6.54 -5.77
N ALA A 79 10.02 -6.77 -5.69
CA ALA A 79 10.63 -7.84 -4.92
C ALA A 79 10.76 -7.53 -3.42
N GLU A 80 10.46 -6.30 -2.98
CA GLU A 80 10.50 -5.93 -1.56
C GLU A 80 9.67 -6.90 -0.71
N PRO A 81 10.23 -7.43 0.41
CA PRO A 81 9.51 -8.35 1.28
C PRO A 81 8.37 -7.64 2.02
N ARG A 82 7.25 -8.33 2.16
CA ARG A 82 6.04 -7.88 2.85
C ARG A 82 5.47 -9.01 3.69
N LEU A 83 5.21 -8.75 4.97
CA LEU A 83 4.52 -9.69 5.85
C LEU A 83 3.02 -9.45 5.73
N LEU A 84 2.31 -10.41 5.15
CA LEU A 84 0.89 -10.30 4.86
C LEU A 84 0.09 -11.29 5.70
N GLN A 85 -0.86 -10.79 6.48
CA GLN A 85 -1.91 -11.61 7.09
C GLN A 85 -3.05 -11.77 6.10
N ILE A 86 -3.13 -12.93 5.45
CA ILE A 86 -4.25 -13.29 4.57
C ILE A 86 -5.41 -13.77 5.45
N MET A 87 -6.63 -13.25 5.27
CA MET A 87 -7.75 -13.55 6.18
C MET A 87 -8.17 -15.03 6.17
N SER A 88 -7.87 -15.77 5.10
CA SER A 88 -8.11 -17.21 5.00
C SER A 88 -6.94 -18.07 5.52
N ALA A 89 -5.79 -17.45 5.82
CA ALA A 89 -4.60 -18.16 6.29
C ALA A 89 -4.52 -18.11 7.83
N ALA A 90 -4.02 -19.19 8.43
CA ALA A 90 -3.92 -19.30 9.89
C ALA A 90 -2.81 -18.41 10.48
N LYS A 91 -1.82 -18.02 9.68
CA LYS A 91 -0.66 -17.22 10.11
C LYS A 91 -0.27 -16.21 9.04
N PRO A 92 0.42 -15.12 9.42
CA PRO A 92 1.02 -14.23 8.44
C PRO A 92 2.09 -14.94 7.61
N GLU A 93 2.22 -14.54 6.34
CA GLU A 93 3.20 -15.09 5.40
C GLU A 93 4.08 -13.98 4.81
N TRP A 94 5.38 -14.26 4.71
CA TRP A 94 6.32 -13.39 3.99
C TRP A 94 6.15 -13.58 2.49
N MET A 95 5.78 -12.51 1.80
CA MET A 95 5.55 -12.47 0.36
C MET A 95 6.27 -11.25 -0.23
N THR A 96 6.19 -11.06 -1.55
CA THR A 96 6.71 -9.84 -2.19
C THR A 96 5.66 -8.75 -2.32
N LYS A 97 6.08 -7.50 -2.52
CA LYS A 97 5.17 -6.41 -2.92
C LYS A 97 4.43 -6.73 -4.22
N GLY A 98 5.07 -7.43 -5.16
CA GLY A 98 4.41 -7.95 -6.36
C GLY A 98 3.27 -8.90 -6.02
N ASP A 99 3.48 -9.84 -5.10
CA ASP A 99 2.43 -10.77 -4.66
C ASP A 99 1.28 -10.05 -3.96
N LYS A 100 1.59 -9.03 -3.14
CA LYS A 100 0.58 -8.13 -2.55
C LYS A 100 -0.33 -7.53 -3.62
N MET A 101 0.23 -7.10 -4.76
CA MET A 101 -0.54 -6.55 -5.87
C MET A 101 -1.40 -7.62 -6.56
N ARG A 102 -0.89 -8.86 -6.70
CA ARG A 102 -1.66 -10.00 -7.23
C ARG A 102 -2.83 -10.36 -6.32
N LEU A 103 -2.64 -10.37 -5.00
CA LEU A 103 -3.71 -10.58 -4.03
C LEU A 103 -4.80 -9.50 -4.14
N ARG A 104 -4.42 -8.22 -4.26
CA ARG A 104 -5.38 -7.12 -4.51
C ARG A 104 -6.18 -7.35 -5.79
N ARG A 105 -5.51 -7.75 -6.87
CA ARG A 105 -6.17 -8.00 -8.15
C ARG A 105 -7.19 -9.14 -8.07
N ASN A 106 -6.87 -10.18 -7.31
CA ASN A 106 -7.73 -11.34 -7.11
C ASN A 106 -8.88 -11.09 -6.11
N GLY A 107 -8.96 -9.90 -5.50
CA GLY A 107 -9.96 -9.59 -4.49
C GLY A 107 -9.75 -10.34 -3.18
N THR A 108 -8.54 -10.84 -2.93
CA THR A 108 -8.22 -11.53 -1.68
C THR A 108 -8.12 -10.52 -0.55
N ASN A 109 -8.81 -10.79 0.57
CA ASN A 109 -8.72 -9.96 1.77
C ASN A 109 -7.43 -10.28 2.53
N PHE A 110 -6.61 -9.27 2.77
CA PHE A 110 -5.38 -9.37 3.54
C PHE A 110 -5.06 -8.05 4.22
N MET A 111 -4.21 -8.11 5.23
CA MET A 111 -3.62 -6.96 5.91
C MET A 111 -2.10 -7.02 5.78
N ASP A 112 -1.46 -5.87 5.51
CA ASP A 112 -0.01 -5.75 5.51
C ASP A 112 0.44 -5.33 6.92
N ILE A 113 1.26 -6.16 7.54
CA ILE A 113 1.73 -5.98 8.92
C ILE A 113 3.26 -5.90 8.99
N THR A 114 3.94 -5.66 7.85
CA THR A 114 5.41 -5.70 7.73
C THR A 114 6.15 -4.87 8.78
N GLU A 115 5.64 -3.71 9.19
CA GLU A 115 6.29 -2.83 10.16
C GLU A 115 5.64 -2.91 11.56
N HIS A 116 4.74 -3.87 11.75
CA HIS A 116 3.91 -4.02 12.94
C HIS A 116 3.92 -5.47 13.47
N GLU A 117 4.96 -6.23 13.15
CA GLU A 117 5.04 -7.66 13.45
C GLU A 117 4.84 -7.96 14.93
N GLU A 118 5.54 -7.22 15.80
CA GLU A 118 5.52 -7.39 17.25
C GLU A 118 4.10 -7.16 17.81
N PHE A 119 3.44 -6.09 17.37
CA PHE A 119 2.09 -5.74 17.80
C PHE A 119 1.05 -6.82 17.45
N TYR A 120 1.20 -7.48 16.30
CA TYR A 120 0.29 -8.56 15.91
C TYR A 120 0.66 -9.91 16.51
N ALA A 121 1.93 -10.14 16.85
CA ALA A 121 2.35 -11.35 17.55
C ALA A 121 1.74 -11.43 18.96
N GLU A 122 1.68 -10.31 19.68
CA GLU A 122 1.12 -10.24 21.04
C GLU A 122 -0.39 -10.54 21.07
N GLN A 123 -1.17 -10.06 20.10
CA GLN A 123 -2.62 -10.28 20.06
C GLN A 123 -3.02 -11.75 19.82
N VAL A 124 -2.17 -12.54 19.15
CA VAL A 124 -2.43 -13.98 18.97
C VAL A 124 -2.31 -14.73 20.31
N HIS A 125 -1.50 -14.23 21.25
CA HIS A 125 -1.38 -14.81 22.59
C HIS A 125 -2.60 -14.51 23.45
N ASP A 126 -3.17 -13.31 23.39
CA ASP A 126 -4.33 -12.94 24.20
C ASP A 126 -5.59 -13.74 23.79
N ALA A 127 -5.82 -13.92 22.49
CA ALA A 127 -6.95 -14.71 21.99
C ALA A 127 -6.86 -16.22 22.33
N ALA A 128 -5.66 -16.74 22.59
CA ALA A 128 -5.45 -18.14 22.99
C ALA A 128 -5.63 -18.37 24.50
N THR A 129 -5.75 -17.30 25.30
CA THR A 129 -5.79 -17.38 26.77
C THR A 129 -7.23 -17.44 27.32
N GLU A 130 -8.25 -17.18 26.49
CA GLU A 130 -9.66 -17.44 26.82
C GLU A 130 -10.13 -18.82 26.34
N LYS A 131 -9.51 -19.89 26.84
CA LYS A 131 -10.27 -21.13 27.05
C LYS A 131 -10.71 -21.17 28.49
N PRO A 132 -12.01 -21.04 28.82
CA PRO A 132 -12.47 -21.31 30.17
C PRO A 132 -12.15 -22.77 30.47
N SER A 133 -11.32 -22.99 31.48
CA SER A 133 -11.15 -24.27 32.13
C SER A 133 -12.52 -24.72 32.64
N GLU A 134 -13.21 -25.57 31.90
CA GLU A 134 -14.34 -26.31 32.45
C GLU A 134 -13.82 -27.16 33.60
N LEU A 135 -14.25 -26.76 34.80
CA LEU A 135 -13.97 -27.46 36.03
C LEU A 135 -14.48 -28.90 35.93
N SER A 136 -13.54 -29.82 36.13
CA SER A 136 -13.74 -31.16 36.65
C SER A 136 -14.76 -31.17 37.79
N GLY A 137 -15.98 -31.60 37.49
CA GLY A 137 -17.02 -31.95 38.44
C GLY A 137 -17.22 -33.46 38.44
N GLU A 138 -16.40 -34.13 39.23
CA GLU A 138 -16.47 -35.55 39.61
C GLU A 138 -17.87 -35.95 40.09
N HIS A 139 -18.51 -36.93 39.45
CA HIS A 139 -19.61 -37.71 40.06
C HIS A 139 -19.47 -39.18 39.65
N SER A 140 -18.70 -39.89 40.48
CA SER A 140 -18.76 -41.34 40.60
C SER A 140 -19.73 -41.67 41.73
N ARG A 141 -20.85 -42.32 41.40
CA ARG A 141 -21.58 -43.28 42.24
C ARG A 141 -22.73 -43.92 41.45
#